data_AF-A0A023AYR1-F1
#
_entry.id   AF-A0A023AYR1-F1
#
_cell.length_a   1.000
_cell.length_b   1.000
_cell.length_c   1.000
_cell.angle_alpha   90.00
_cell.angle_beta   90.00
_cell.angle_gamma   90.00
#
_symmetry.space_group_name_H-M   'P 1'
#
loop_
_entity.id
_entity.type
_entity.pdbx_description
1 polymer ?
#
loop_
_entity_poly.entity_id
_entity_poly.type
_entity_poly.pdbx_seq_one_letter_code
_entity_poly.pdbx_strand_id
1 'polypeptide(L)'
;MKSGEVRVVNDEAGILAGLKGIRYAVPEGASRVPWLETLDITVDQRIPDDFPVENNIERENLLHDITLQGVREGLGKMAYLGVKFARPNDFMAEMVKDDKQMKKVMRGLERSR
;
A
#
# COMPACT_ATOMS: atom_id res chain seq x y z
N MET A 1 18.61 44.24 2.57
CA MET A 1 18.20 42.98 3.22
C MET A 1 16.84 43.19 3.87
N LYS A 2 15.75 42.83 3.18
CA LYS A 2 14.45 42.68 3.85
C LYS A 2 14.16 41.19 3.90
N SER A 3 14.47 40.60 5.06
CA SER A 3 14.06 39.25 5.41
C SER A 3 12.54 39.30 5.59
N GLY A 4 11.81 39.00 4.52
CA GLY A 4 10.36 38.83 4.56
C GLY A 4 10.09 37.44 5.13
N GLU A 5 9.55 37.41 6.34
CA GLU A 5 9.18 36.21 7.08
C GLU A 5 8.09 35.45 6.29
N VAL A 6 8.47 34.38 5.57
CA VAL A 6 7.50 33.53 4.87
C VAL A 6 6.85 32.62 5.91
N ARG A 7 5.76 33.09 6.51
CA ARG A 7 4.93 32.28 7.39
C ARG A 7 4.04 31.38 6.53
N VAL A 8 4.57 30.26 6.05
CA VAL A 8 3.77 29.26 5.31
C VAL A 8 2.92 28.48 6.30
N VAL A 9 1.72 28.99 6.58
CA VAL A 9 0.65 28.19 7.20
C VAL A 9 -0.18 27.63 6.05
N ASN A 10 0.17 26.42 5.60
CA ASN A 10 -0.49 25.64 4.54
C ASN A 10 -0.57 26.31 3.14
N ASP A 11 0.54 26.35 2.39
CA ASP A 11 0.55 26.78 0.97
C ASP A 11 0.08 25.65 0.04
N GLU A 12 -1.23 25.61 -0.22
CA GLU A 12 -1.85 24.65 -1.13
C GLU A 12 -1.31 24.75 -2.57
N ALA A 13 -1.04 25.98 -3.05
CA ALA A 13 -0.56 26.19 -4.41
C ALA A 13 0.84 25.61 -4.61
N GLY A 14 1.72 25.80 -3.62
CA GLY A 14 3.05 25.19 -3.58
C GLY A 14 2.99 23.66 -3.55
N ILE A 15 2.09 23.07 -2.75
CA ILE A 15 1.91 21.62 -2.67
C ILE A 15 1.44 21.05 -4.02
N LEU A 16 0.47 21.69 -4.67
CA LEU A 16 -0.03 21.26 -5.99
C LEU A 16 1.05 21.38 -7.08
N ALA A 17 1.87 22.43 -7.02
CA ALA A 17 3.02 22.58 -7.92
C ALA A 17 4.06 21.47 -7.71
N GLY A 18 4.36 21.13 -6.45
CA GLY A 18 5.24 20.01 -6.10
C GLY A 18 4.71 18.66 -6.57
N LEU A 19 3.41 18.40 -6.34
CA LEU A 19 2.74 17.19 -6.82
C LEU A 19 2.86 17.03 -8.33
N LYS A 20 2.68 18.12 -9.09
CA LYS A 20 2.81 18.11 -10.54
C LYS A 20 4.24 17.78 -11.00
N GLY A 21 5.25 18.20 -10.24
CA GLY A 21 6.66 17.93 -10.55
C GLY A 21 7.08 16.48 -10.31
N ILE A 22 6.45 15.79 -9.34
CA ILE A 22 6.81 14.41 -8.94
C ILE A 22 5.91 13.37 -9.61
N ARG A 23 4.69 13.75 -10.02
CA ARG A 23 3.71 12.83 -10.61
C ARG A 23 4.31 12.13 -11.84
N TYR A 24 4.19 10.80 -11.85
CA TYR A 24 4.61 9.98 -12.99
C TYR A 24 3.85 10.37 -14.26
N ALA A 25 4.59 10.72 -15.31
CA ALA A 25 4.01 11.19 -16.57
C ALA A 25 3.34 10.04 -17.32
N VAL A 26 2.31 10.37 -18.10
CA VAL A 26 1.65 9.39 -18.96
C VAL A 26 2.61 9.01 -20.10
N PRO A 27 2.89 7.70 -20.30
CA PRO A 27 3.74 7.25 -21.40
C PRO A 27 3.20 7.68 -22.77
N GLU A 28 4.10 7.86 -23.74
CA GLU A 28 3.72 8.26 -25.10
C GLU A 28 2.78 7.21 -25.72
N GLY A 29 1.67 7.68 -26.30
CA GLY A 29 0.64 6.82 -26.88
C GLY A 29 -0.40 6.26 -25.89
N ALA A 30 -0.27 6.52 -24.59
CA ALA A 30 -1.28 6.16 -23.59
C ALA A 30 -2.15 7.37 -23.20
N SER A 31 -3.41 7.12 -22.85
CA SER A 31 -4.32 8.15 -22.31
C SER A 31 -4.19 8.35 -20.80
N ARG A 32 -3.60 7.36 -20.11
CA ARG A 32 -3.34 7.35 -18.66
C ARG A 32 -2.18 6.38 -18.40
N VAL A 33 -1.54 6.51 -17.23
CA VAL A 33 -0.55 5.55 -16.77
C VAL A 33 -1.21 4.18 -16.64
N PRO A 34 -0.67 3.12 -17.28
CA PRO A 34 -1.16 1.76 -17.08
C PRO A 34 -1.04 1.36 -15.61
N TRP A 35 -2.10 0.79 -15.05
CA TRP A 35 -2.13 0.42 -13.63
C TRP A 35 -1.01 -0.57 -13.24
N LEU A 36 -0.56 -1.42 -14.17
CA LEU A 36 0.51 -2.38 -13.92
C LEU A 36 1.85 -1.73 -13.53
N GLU A 37 2.07 -0.48 -13.93
CA GLU A 37 3.29 0.27 -13.61
C GLU A 37 3.27 0.82 -12.17
N THR A 38 2.07 1.05 -11.62
CA THR A 38 1.91 1.66 -10.30
C THR A 38 1.56 0.64 -9.23
N LEU A 39 0.81 -0.42 -9.59
CA LEU A 39 0.35 -1.48 -8.70
C LEU A 39 -0.36 -0.98 -7.42
N ASP A 40 -0.93 0.22 -7.50
CA ASP A 40 -1.52 0.91 -6.37
C ASP A 40 -3.04 0.75 -6.38
N ILE A 41 -3.63 0.51 -5.21
CA ILE A 41 -5.08 0.49 -5.02
C ILE A 41 -5.40 1.44 -3.88
N THR A 42 -6.23 2.44 -4.15
CA THR A 42 -6.80 3.30 -3.11
C THR A 42 -8.18 2.78 -2.76
N VAL A 43 -8.34 2.28 -1.53
CA VAL A 43 -9.63 1.82 -1.01
C VAL A 43 -10.36 3.00 -0.39
N ASP A 44 -11.55 3.31 -0.91
CA ASP A 44 -12.39 4.40 -0.41
C ASP A 44 -13.22 3.94 0.80
N GLN A 45 -12.54 3.65 1.91
CA GLN A 45 -13.18 3.33 3.18
C GLN A 45 -13.10 4.52 4.12
N ARG A 46 -14.24 5.15 4.38
CA ARG A 46 -14.35 6.23 5.37
C ARG A 46 -14.29 5.64 6.78
N ILE A 47 -13.33 6.10 7.57
CA ILE A 47 -13.21 5.77 8.99
C ILE A 47 -14.04 6.81 9.78
N PRO A 48 -14.96 6.38 10.66
CA PRO A 48 -15.70 7.30 11.51
C PRO A 48 -14.77 8.09 12.45
N ASP A 49 -15.13 9.35 12.72
CA ASP A 49 -14.32 10.24 13.60
C ASP A 49 -14.27 9.73 15.06
N ASP A 50 -15.26 8.95 15.47
CA ASP A 50 -15.40 8.33 16.79
C ASP A 50 -14.81 6.92 16.87
N PHE A 51 -14.11 6.45 15.83
CA PHE A 51 -13.48 5.14 15.84
C PHE A 51 -12.51 5.01 17.03
N PRO A 52 -12.57 3.92 17.82
CA PRO A 52 -11.74 3.76 19.00
C PRO A 52 -10.30 3.42 18.61
N VAL A 53 -9.53 4.44 18.22
CA VAL A 53 -8.15 4.31 17.73
C VAL A 53 -7.25 3.60 18.73
N GLU A 54 -7.50 3.76 20.03
CA GLU A 54 -6.73 3.12 21.10
C GLU A 54 -7.00 1.61 21.23
N ASN A 55 -8.12 1.10 20.71
CA ASN A 55 -8.40 -0.33 20.71
C ASN A 55 -7.60 -1.03 19.60
N ASN A 56 -6.53 -1.72 20.00
CA ASN A 56 -5.67 -2.43 19.06
C ASN A 56 -6.43 -3.50 18.25
N ILE A 57 -7.36 -4.24 18.84
CA ILE A 57 -8.04 -5.35 18.14
C ILE A 57 -8.93 -4.79 17.03
N GLU A 58 -9.72 -3.77 17.33
CA GLU A 58 -10.61 -3.14 16.34
C GLU A 58 -9.82 -2.46 15.22
N ARG A 59 -8.72 -1.77 15.58
CA ARG A 59 -7.83 -1.14 14.60
C ARG A 59 -7.19 -2.16 13.66
N GLU A 60 -6.68 -3.27 14.18
CA GLU A 60 -6.07 -4.32 13.34
C GLU A 60 -7.12 -4.97 12.41
N ASN A 61 -8.34 -5.20 12.90
CA ASN A 61 -9.42 -5.73 12.05
C ASN A 61 -9.78 -4.76 10.92
N LEU A 62 -9.89 -3.46 11.21
CA LEU A 62 -10.14 -2.44 10.20
C LEU A 62 -9.03 -2.42 9.13
N LEU A 63 -7.76 -2.42 9.54
CA LEU A 63 -6.62 -2.45 8.61
C LEU A 63 -6.61 -3.72 7.76
N HIS A 64 -6.92 -4.87 8.37
CA HIS A 64 -7.06 -6.13 7.67
C HIS A 64 -8.16 -6.05 6.59
N ASP A 65 -9.33 -5.50 6.92
CA ASP A 65 -10.46 -5.44 5.99
C ASP A 65 -10.21 -4.48 4.82
N ILE A 66 -9.62 -3.30 5.09
CA ILE A 66 -9.15 -2.37 4.05
C ILE A 66 -8.17 -3.07 3.11
N THR A 67 -7.19 -3.77 3.69
CA THR A 67 -6.15 -4.47 2.92
C THR A 67 -6.76 -5.58 2.08
N LEU A 68 -7.68 -6.37 2.64
CA LEU A 68 -8.34 -7.46 1.95
C LEU A 68 -9.17 -6.95 0.77
N GLN A 69 -9.88 -5.83 0.94
CA GLN A 69 -10.61 -5.18 -0.15
C GLN A 69 -9.66 -4.74 -1.27
N GLY A 70 -8.56 -4.07 -0.93
CA GLY A 70 -7.56 -3.63 -1.91
C GLY A 70 -6.92 -4.80 -2.67
N VAL A 71 -6.59 -5.90 -1.95
CA VAL A 71 -6.06 -7.13 -2.55
C VAL A 71 -7.06 -7.73 -3.53
N ARG A 72 -8.35 -7.83 -3.17
CA ARG A 72 -9.39 -8.37 -4.07
C ARG A 72 -9.51 -7.56 -5.36
N GLU A 73 -9.50 -6.23 -5.25
CA GLU A 73 -9.54 -5.35 -6.43
C GLU A 73 -8.28 -5.53 -7.29
N GLY A 74 -7.10 -5.52 -6.68
CA GLY A 74 -5.83 -5.71 -7.37
C GLY A 74 -5.75 -7.07 -8.08
N LEU A 75 -6.17 -8.15 -7.43
CA LEU A 75 -6.24 -9.48 -8.03
C LEU A 75 -7.21 -9.52 -9.23
N GLY A 76 -8.36 -8.84 -9.13
CA GLY A 76 -9.28 -8.69 -10.24
C GLY A 76 -8.65 -7.98 -11.46
N LYS A 77 -7.93 -6.88 -11.22
CA LYS A 77 -7.20 -6.15 -12.28
C LYS A 77 -6.07 -7.01 -12.88
N MET A 78 -5.32 -7.74 -12.06
CA MET A 78 -4.27 -8.65 -12.53
C MET A 78 -4.84 -9.78 -13.40
N ALA A 79 -5.95 -10.37 -12.99
CA ALA A 79 -6.65 -11.39 -13.77
C ALA A 79 -7.15 -10.85 -15.11
N TYR A 80 -7.72 -9.64 -15.13
CA TYR A 80 -8.14 -8.97 -16.37
C TYR A 80 -6.97 -8.72 -17.33
N LEU A 81 -5.79 -8.37 -16.81
CA LEU A 81 -4.58 -8.18 -17.60
C LEU A 81 -3.87 -9.50 -18.00
N GLY A 82 -4.36 -10.65 -17.54
CA GLY A 82 -3.75 -11.96 -17.81
C GLY A 82 -2.42 -12.19 -17.10
N VAL A 83 -2.12 -11.44 -16.03
CA VAL A 83 -0.86 -11.57 -15.27
C VAL A 83 -1.02 -12.62 -14.17
N LYS A 84 -0.06 -13.57 -14.12
CA LYS A 84 -0.01 -14.58 -13.04
C LYS A 84 0.47 -13.93 -11.75
N PHE A 85 -0.31 -14.05 -10.68
CA PHE A 85 0.01 -13.44 -9.38
C PHE A 85 0.30 -14.46 -8.27
N ALA A 86 -0.09 -15.72 -8.43
CA ALA A 86 0.16 -16.75 -7.42
C ALA A 86 1.61 -17.24 -7.48
N ARG A 87 2.31 -17.21 -6.34
CA ARG A 87 3.66 -17.79 -6.21
C ARG A 87 3.57 -19.31 -6.39
N PRO A 88 4.27 -19.91 -7.38
CA PRO A 88 4.36 -21.36 -7.50
C PRO A 88 5.10 -21.98 -6.32
N ASN A 89 4.67 -23.16 -5.86
CA ASN A 89 5.34 -23.89 -4.78
C ASN A 89 6.79 -24.26 -5.12
N ASP A 90 7.07 -24.47 -6.41
CA ASP A 90 8.38 -24.85 -6.93
C ASP A 90 9.25 -23.64 -7.34
N PHE A 91 8.88 -22.43 -6.92
CA PHE A 91 9.68 -21.24 -7.16
C PHE A 91 10.57 -20.92 -5.95
N MET A 92 11.80 -21.46 -6.00
CA MET A 92 12.84 -21.23 -5.00
C MET A 92 13.56 -19.90 -5.28
N ALA A 93 13.15 -18.86 -4.58
CA ALA A 93 13.80 -17.56 -4.56
C ALA A 93 14.08 -17.16 -3.11
N GLU A 94 14.98 -16.19 -2.93
CA GLU A 94 15.23 -15.60 -1.61
C GLU A 94 13.95 -14.96 -1.06
N MET A 95 13.60 -15.29 0.17
CA MET A 95 12.43 -14.76 0.87
C MET A 95 12.86 -13.71 1.88
N VAL A 96 11.98 -12.77 2.22
CA VAL A 96 12.27 -11.70 3.22
C VAL A 96 12.70 -12.27 4.59
N LYS A 97 12.26 -13.49 4.93
CA LYS A 97 12.65 -14.19 6.16
C LYS A 97 13.21 -15.56 5.80
N ASP A 98 14.35 -15.90 6.40
CA ASP A 98 15.00 -17.20 6.24
C ASP A 98 14.17 -18.35 6.83
N ASP A 99 14.31 -19.54 6.23
CA ASP A 99 13.71 -20.78 6.73
C ASP A 99 14.11 -21.09 8.17
N LYS A 100 15.37 -20.79 8.55
CA LYS A 100 15.86 -20.98 9.93
C LYS A 100 15.07 -20.13 10.91
N GLN A 101 14.76 -18.89 10.55
CA GLN A 101 13.96 -17.98 11.36
C GLN A 101 12.51 -18.47 11.44
N MET A 102 11.90 -18.85 10.32
CA MET A 102 10.50 -19.33 10.31
C MET A 102 10.32 -20.64 11.09
N LYS A 103 11.30 -21.56 11.06
CA LYS A 103 11.31 -22.76 11.92
C LYS A 103 11.34 -22.42 13.41
N LYS A 104 12.03 -21.34 13.80
CA LYS A 104 12.01 -20.87 15.21
C LYS A 104 10.63 -20.33 15.60
N VAL A 105 10.00 -19.53 14.74
CA VAL A 105 8.64 -19.02 14.96
C VAL A 105 7.64 -20.15 15.09
N MET A 106 7.68 -21.14 14.18
CA MET A 106 6.79 -22.29 14.19
C MET A 106 6.87 -23.10 15.50
N ARG A 107 8.10 -23.38 15.98
CA ARG A 107 8.31 -24.04 17.29
C ARG A 107 7.76 -23.21 18.46
N GLY A 108 7.74 -21.88 18.35
CA GLY A 108 7.15 -21.01 19.37
C GLY A 108 5.62 -21.14 19.43
N LEU A 109 4.98 -21.24 18.27
CA LEU A 109 3.53 -21.48 18.16
C LEU A 109 3.14 -22.85 18.71
N GLU A 110 3.91 -23.89 18.42
CA GLU A 110 3.66 -25.24 18.93
C GLU A 110 3.75 -25.33 20.46
N ARG A 111 4.63 -24.55 21.09
CA ARG A 111 4.77 -24.49 22.56
C ARG A 111 3.67 -23.70 23.25
N SER A 112 3.04 -22.78 22.53
CA SER A 112 1.99 -21.90 23.06
C SER A 112 0.60 -22.50 22.88
N ARG A 113 0.52 -23.69 22.28
CA ARG A 113 -0.68 -24.47 22.03
C ARG A 113 -0.84 -25.55 23.09
#